data_AF-A0A958DH21-F1
#
_entry.id   AF-A0A958DH21-F1
#
_cell.length_a   1.000
_cell.length_b   1.000
_cell.length_c   1.000
_cell.angle_alpha   90.00
_cell.angle_beta   90.00
_cell.angle_gamma   90.00
#
_symmetry.space_group_name_H-M   'P 1'
#
loop_
_entity.id
_entity.type
_entity.pdbx_description
1 polymer ?
#
loop_
_entity_poly.entity_id
_entity_poly.type
_entity_poly.pdbx_seq_one_letter_code
_entity_poly.pdbx_strand_id
1 'polypeptide(L)'
;MLFNSFESARDTTNWYWTGTHSFSSDVPPGGGGQALEVSGGNIFPIGTFITQPLRYGGYFTLQCWGKIRGNGGYVELATISDHEVSDAIQAEIIEPQWQFVRASDTLYCPPNKSLMLTLQAGMVRDGQILVDL
;
A
#
# COMPACT_ATOMS: atom_id res chain seq x y z
N MET A 1 3.02 6.76 13.68
CA MET A 1 3.09 7.07 12.24
C MET A 1 3.83 5.93 11.57
N LEU A 2 3.19 5.21 10.65
CA LEU A 2 3.87 4.24 9.79
C LEU A 2 4.20 4.97 8.49
N PHE A 3 5.46 4.94 8.06
CA PHE A 3 5.97 5.66 6.90
C PHE A 3 6.97 4.77 6.17
N ASN A 4 6.93 4.76 4.84
CA ASN A 4 7.83 3.98 4.01
C ASN A 4 8.09 4.71 2.69
N SER A 5 9.26 5.34 2.53
CA SER A 5 9.60 6.15 1.36
C SER A 5 10.07 5.33 0.13
N PHE A 6 10.18 4.00 0.24
CA PHE A 6 10.62 3.14 -0.87
C PHE A 6 11.93 3.55 -1.58
N GLU A 7 12.88 4.10 -0.84
CA GLU A 7 14.17 4.60 -1.39
C GLU A 7 15.22 3.51 -1.57
N SER A 8 14.94 2.29 -1.07
CA SER A 8 15.86 1.17 -1.17
C SER A 8 15.15 -0.18 -1.00
N ALA A 9 15.82 -1.26 -1.42
CA ALA A 9 15.36 -2.63 -1.17
C ALA A 9 15.20 -2.98 0.33
N ARG A 10 15.82 -2.21 1.25
CA ARG A 10 15.61 -2.41 2.68
C ARG A 10 14.18 -2.06 3.11
N ASP A 11 13.58 -1.12 2.40
CA ASP A 11 12.24 -0.64 2.67
C ASP A 11 11.14 -1.66 2.32
N THR A 12 11.49 -2.67 1.51
CA THR A 12 10.60 -3.78 1.14
C THR A 12 10.91 -5.10 1.85
N THR A 13 11.89 -5.14 2.76
CA THR A 13 12.38 -6.41 3.36
C THR A 13 11.32 -7.13 4.22
N ASN A 14 10.42 -6.40 4.86
CA ASN A 14 9.34 -6.98 5.69
C ASN A 14 8.03 -7.18 4.93
N TRP A 15 8.04 -7.02 3.61
CA TRP A 15 6.86 -7.23 2.78
C TRP A 15 6.81 -8.65 2.27
N TYR A 16 5.61 -9.20 2.23
CA TYR A 16 5.27 -10.44 1.55
C TYR A 16 4.78 -10.12 0.14
N TRP A 17 5.37 -10.75 -0.87
CA TRP A 17 5.07 -10.48 -2.28
C TRP A 17 4.51 -11.72 -2.96
N THR A 18 3.37 -11.56 -3.65
CA THR A 18 2.79 -12.63 -4.50
C THR A 18 2.91 -12.33 -6.00
N GLY A 19 3.18 -11.06 -6.36
CA GLY A 19 3.40 -10.62 -7.74
C GLY A 19 4.74 -9.91 -7.91
N THR A 20 4.84 -9.09 -8.96
CA THR A 20 6.09 -8.42 -9.32
C THR A 20 6.17 -7.04 -8.66
N HIS A 21 7.34 -6.73 -8.11
CA HIS A 21 7.66 -5.40 -7.62
C HIS A 21 9.05 -4.97 -8.09
N SER A 22 9.24 -3.68 -8.31
CA SER A 22 10.53 -3.08 -8.66
C SER A 22 10.59 -1.62 -8.22
N PHE A 23 11.77 -1.01 -8.29
CA PHE A 23 11.93 0.42 -8.01
C PHE A 23 12.01 1.20 -9.33
N SER A 24 11.27 2.31 -9.40
CA SER A 24 11.22 3.21 -10.55
C SER A 24 11.82 4.56 -10.21
N SER A 25 12.51 5.20 -11.16
CA SER A 25 12.96 6.60 -11.03
C SER A 25 11.89 7.63 -11.44
N ASP A 26 10.72 7.16 -11.90
CA ASP A 26 9.53 8.00 -12.07
C ASP A 26 8.90 8.20 -10.69
N VAL A 27 9.08 9.40 -10.14
CA VAL A 27 8.71 9.77 -8.76
C VAL A 27 7.69 10.92 -8.76
N PRO A 28 6.85 11.04 -7.71
CA PRO A 28 5.93 12.16 -7.59
C PRO A 28 6.66 13.51 -7.41
N PRO A 29 5.96 14.64 -7.59
CA PRO A 29 6.50 15.96 -7.29
C PRO A 29 6.97 16.06 -5.82
N GLY A 30 8.27 16.32 -5.63
CA GLY A 30 8.87 16.41 -4.30
C GLY A 30 9.18 15.06 -3.63
N GLY A 31 9.03 13.95 -4.34
CA GLY A 31 9.51 12.63 -3.91
C GLY A 31 11.03 12.54 -3.90
N GLY A 32 11.55 11.41 -3.43
CA GLY A 32 12.98 11.15 -3.38
C GLY A 32 13.53 10.63 -4.71
N GLY A 33 14.32 9.57 -4.66
CA GLY A 33 14.97 8.99 -5.84
C GLY A 33 14.23 7.81 -6.44
N GLN A 34 13.32 7.19 -5.69
CA GLN A 34 12.67 5.95 -6.09
C GLN A 34 11.20 5.91 -5.66
N ALA A 35 10.35 5.38 -6.54
CA ALA A 35 9.00 4.95 -6.21
C ALA A 35 8.90 3.43 -6.34
N LEU A 36 8.00 2.82 -5.58
CA LEU A 36 7.71 1.40 -5.72
C LEU A 36 6.75 1.17 -6.88
N GLU A 37 7.17 0.39 -7.87
CA GLU A 37 6.31 -0.11 -8.93
C GLU A 37 5.83 -1.52 -8.59
N VAL A 38 4.52 -1.73 -8.66
CA VAL A 38 3.86 -2.99 -8.35
C VAL A 38 3.01 -3.41 -9.55
N SER A 39 3.14 -4.67 -9.99
CA SER A 39 2.38 -5.18 -11.13
C SER A 39 1.93 -6.63 -10.95
N GLY A 40 0.78 -6.93 -11.54
CA GLY A 40 0.20 -8.28 -11.58
C GLY A 40 -1.25 -8.27 -12.06
N GLY A 41 -1.80 -9.47 -12.28
CA GLY A 41 -3.19 -9.70 -12.68
C GLY A 41 -3.78 -10.89 -11.93
N ASN A 42 -3.61 -10.87 -10.62
CA ASN A 42 -4.13 -11.88 -9.71
C ASN A 42 -5.20 -11.27 -8.79
N ILE A 43 -6.04 -12.14 -8.23
CA ILE A 43 -7.04 -11.77 -7.23
C ILE A 43 -6.44 -11.61 -5.82
N PHE A 44 -5.15 -11.90 -5.67
CA PHE A 44 -4.44 -11.85 -4.39
C PHE A 44 -3.64 -10.56 -4.28
N PRO A 45 -3.58 -9.94 -3.09
CA PRO A 45 -2.66 -8.86 -2.77
C PRO A 45 -1.26 -9.03 -3.36
N ILE A 46 -0.80 -8.09 -4.19
CA ILE A 46 0.55 -8.16 -4.77
C ILE A 46 1.62 -8.02 -3.68
N GLY A 47 1.44 -7.04 -2.80
CA GLY A 47 2.32 -6.77 -1.67
C GLY A 47 1.54 -6.64 -0.38
N THR A 48 2.04 -7.25 0.70
CA THR A 48 1.44 -7.15 2.03
C THR A 48 2.52 -6.91 3.07
N PHE A 49 2.30 -5.92 3.93
CA PHE A 49 3.12 -5.65 5.10
C PHE A 49 2.26 -5.71 6.35
N ILE A 50 2.71 -6.43 7.38
CA ILE A 50 2.00 -6.56 8.65
C ILE A 50 2.88 -6.04 9.78
N THR A 51 2.33 -5.15 10.58
CA THR A 51 2.99 -4.65 11.78
C THR A 51 2.97 -5.67 12.91
N GLN A 52 3.91 -5.55 13.85
CA GLN A 52 3.72 -6.19 15.16
C GLN A 52 2.45 -5.64 15.85
N PRO A 53 1.80 -6.43 16.71
CA PRO A 53 0.64 -5.97 17.45
C PRO A 53 0.90 -4.64 18.16
N LEU A 54 -0.01 -3.68 17.98
CA LEU A 54 0.14 -2.35 18.54
C LEU A 54 0.00 -2.40 20.06
N ARG A 55 0.99 -1.88 20.78
CA ARG A 55 0.92 -1.78 22.25
C ARG A 55 -0.24 -0.90 22.72
N TYR A 56 -0.55 0.14 21.95
CA TYR A 56 -1.65 1.07 22.20
C TYR A 56 -2.49 1.16 20.93
N GLY A 57 -3.82 1.13 21.08
CA GLY A 57 -4.72 1.35 19.95
C GLY A 57 -4.72 2.81 19.48
N GLY A 58 -5.32 3.05 18.32
CA GLY A 58 -5.41 4.40 17.77
C GLY A 58 -6.14 4.47 16.43
N TYR A 59 -6.39 5.71 16.01
CA TYR A 59 -6.93 6.01 14.69
C TYR A 59 -5.81 6.27 13.69
N PHE A 60 -5.96 5.69 12.51
CA PHE A 60 -5.02 5.75 11.41
C PHE A 60 -5.69 6.29 10.16
N THR A 61 -4.93 7.05 9.38
CA THR A 61 -5.33 7.50 8.04
C THR A 61 -4.41 6.85 7.02
N LEU A 62 -4.96 6.51 5.86
CA LEU A 62 -4.18 6.04 4.72
C LEU A 62 -4.06 7.16 3.68
N GLN A 63 -2.83 7.45 3.27
CA GLN A 63 -2.52 8.41 2.22
C GLN A 63 -1.22 8.01 1.54
N CYS A 64 -1.09 8.27 0.24
CA CYS A 64 0.13 8.06 -0.54
C CYS A 64 0.07 8.87 -1.84
N TRP A 65 1.21 9.00 -2.52
CA TRP A 65 1.22 9.31 -3.94
C TRP A 65 0.96 8.04 -4.74
N GLY A 66 0.10 8.14 -5.75
CA GLY A 66 -0.23 7.04 -6.64
C GLY A 66 -0.25 7.46 -8.11
N LYS A 67 0.12 6.54 -8.99
CA LYS A 67 0.05 6.68 -10.44
C LYS A 67 -0.17 5.32 -11.10
N ILE A 68 -0.96 5.24 -12.17
CA ILE A 68 -1.13 4.01 -12.96
C ILE A 68 -0.23 3.98 -14.21
N ARG A 69 0.09 2.76 -14.65
CA ARG A 69 0.69 2.47 -15.97
C ARG A 69 -0.02 1.29 -16.65
N GLY A 70 -1.34 1.30 -16.63
CA GLY A 70 -2.16 0.21 -17.17
C GLY A 70 -3.52 0.20 -16.50
N ASN A 71 -3.96 -0.97 -16.03
CA ASN A 71 -5.10 -1.01 -15.12
C ASN A 71 -4.68 -0.50 -13.74
N GLY A 72 -5.59 0.22 -13.09
CA GLY A 72 -5.37 0.78 -11.76
C GLY A 72 -5.34 -0.26 -10.65
N GLY A 73 -5.39 0.24 -9.43
CA GLY A 73 -5.26 -0.57 -8.23
C GLY A 73 -5.62 0.23 -6.99
N TYR A 74 -5.17 -0.22 -5.84
CA TYR A 74 -5.41 0.46 -4.59
C TYR A 74 -4.32 0.14 -3.57
N VAL A 75 -4.25 1.02 -2.57
CA VAL A 75 -3.60 0.73 -1.29
C VAL A 75 -4.70 0.53 -0.26
N GLU A 76 -4.59 -0.49 0.57
CA GLU A 76 -5.54 -0.78 1.64
C GLU A 76 -4.80 -0.86 2.98
N LEU A 77 -5.40 -0.28 4.01
CA LEU A 77 -4.97 -0.42 5.39
C LEU A 77 -6.08 -1.12 6.17
N ALA A 78 -5.75 -2.23 6.82
CA ALA A 78 -6.69 -3.06 7.54
C ALA A 78 -6.22 -3.35 8.96
N THR A 79 -7.18 -3.58 9.86
CA THR A 79 -6.92 -4.14 11.19
C THR A 79 -7.02 -5.66 11.10
N ILE A 80 -6.02 -6.38 11.63
CA ILE A 80 -5.96 -7.84 11.61
C ILE A 80 -5.78 -8.43 13.02
N SER A 81 -6.51 -9.50 13.30
CA SER A 81 -6.39 -10.33 14.50
C SER A 81 -6.53 -11.79 14.13
N ASP A 82 -5.70 -12.67 14.69
CA ASP A 82 -5.89 -14.12 14.56
C ASP A 82 -6.08 -14.59 13.09
N HIS A 83 -5.37 -13.93 12.16
CA HIS A 83 -5.45 -14.12 10.70
C HIS A 83 -6.74 -13.65 10.02
N GLU A 84 -7.61 -12.94 10.73
CA GLU A 84 -8.85 -12.36 10.19
C GLU A 84 -8.76 -10.84 10.11
N VAL A 85 -9.15 -10.31 8.96
CA VAL A 85 -9.34 -8.87 8.75
C VAL A 85 -10.66 -8.45 9.37
N SER A 86 -10.63 -7.46 10.27
CA SER A 86 -11.84 -6.99 10.96
C SER A 86 -12.45 -5.72 10.35
N ASP A 87 -11.60 -4.81 9.88
CA ASP A 87 -12.01 -3.51 9.32
C ASP A 87 -10.90 -2.99 8.39
N ALA A 88 -11.26 -2.20 7.38
CA ALA A 88 -10.32 -1.71 6.38
C ALA A 88 -10.74 -0.37 5.76
N ILE A 89 -9.75 0.42 5.39
CA ILE A 89 -9.89 1.64 4.57
C ILE A 89 -8.98 1.53 3.35
N GLN A 90 -9.41 2.11 2.22
CA GLN A 90 -8.68 2.03 0.96
C GLN A 90 -8.50 3.41 0.30
N ALA A 91 -7.41 3.54 -0.44
CA ALA A 91 -7.14 4.65 -1.35
C ALA A 91 -6.94 4.10 -2.76
N GLU A 92 -7.83 4.47 -3.68
CA GLU A 92 -7.78 4.03 -5.07
C GLU A 92 -6.71 4.78 -5.87
N ILE A 93 -6.02 4.07 -6.77
CA ILE A 93 -5.01 4.61 -7.68
C ILE A 93 -5.47 4.30 -9.10
N ILE A 94 -6.08 5.30 -9.75
CA ILE A 94 -6.71 5.16 -11.07
C ILE A 94 -6.20 6.18 -12.10
N GLU A 95 -5.39 7.15 -11.68
CA GLU A 95 -4.97 8.27 -12.52
C GLU A 95 -3.58 8.03 -13.14
N PRO A 96 -3.39 8.31 -14.44
CA PRO A 96 -2.12 8.06 -15.12
C PRO A 96 -1.05 9.11 -14.80
N GLN A 97 -1.40 10.14 -14.05
CA GLN A 97 -0.49 11.14 -13.51
C GLN A 97 -0.36 10.96 -12.00
N TRP A 98 0.78 11.35 -11.44
CA TRP A 98 0.99 11.34 -9.99
C TRP A 98 -0.08 12.17 -9.28
N GLN A 99 -0.82 11.53 -8.38
CA GLN A 99 -1.78 12.20 -7.51
C GLN A 99 -1.56 11.80 -6.06
N PHE A 100 -1.76 12.77 -5.17
CA PHE A 100 -1.83 12.50 -3.75
C PHE A 100 -3.22 11.96 -3.43
N VAL A 101 -3.29 10.67 -3.11
CA VAL A 101 -4.52 9.96 -2.81
C VAL A 101 -4.64 9.71 -1.31
N ARG A 102 -5.86 9.74 -0.81
CA ARG A 102 -6.17 9.52 0.60
C ARG A 102 -7.47 8.73 0.72
N ALA A 103 -7.52 7.83 1.69
CA ALA A 103 -8.77 7.19 2.06
C ALA A 103 -9.77 8.22 2.60
N SER A 104 -11.07 8.03 2.33
CA SER A 104 -12.14 8.91 2.83
C SER A 104 -12.29 8.86 4.35
N ASP A 105 -11.91 7.73 4.94
CA ASP A 105 -12.18 7.40 6.34
C ASP A 105 -10.91 7.18 7.16
N THR A 106 -11.10 7.05 8.47
CA THR A 106 -10.06 6.68 9.43
C THR A 106 -10.30 5.27 9.94
N LEU A 107 -9.24 4.48 10.07
CA LEU A 107 -9.30 3.13 10.62
C LEU A 107 -8.93 3.16 12.11
N TYR A 108 -9.78 2.60 12.97
CA TYR A 108 -9.40 2.35 14.35
C TYR A 108 -8.75 0.96 14.47
N CYS A 109 -7.53 0.91 15.00
CA CYS A 109 -6.88 -0.34 15.37
C CYS A 109 -6.84 -0.46 16.90
N PRO A 110 -7.49 -1.46 17.50
CA PRO A 110 -7.46 -1.68 18.94
C PRO A 110 -6.05 -2.06 19.44
N PRO A 111 -5.76 -1.89 20.75
CA PRO A 111 -4.53 -2.42 21.33
C PRO A 111 -4.45 -3.94 21.17
N ASN A 112 -3.24 -4.45 21.06
CA ASN A 112 -2.89 -5.86 20.82
C ASN A 112 -3.39 -6.43 19.48
N LYS A 113 -3.81 -5.57 18.54
CA LYS A 113 -4.10 -5.95 17.15
C LYS A 113 -3.03 -5.39 16.23
N SER A 114 -2.90 -5.97 15.04
CA SER A 114 -1.93 -5.52 14.04
C SER A 114 -2.63 -4.69 12.96
N LEU A 115 -1.86 -3.80 12.34
CA LEU A 115 -2.19 -3.22 11.04
C LEU A 115 -1.60 -4.06 9.91
N MET A 116 -2.36 -4.21 8.84
CA MET A 116 -1.96 -4.81 7.57
C MET A 116 -2.08 -3.74 6.47
N LEU A 117 -0.99 -3.47 5.76
CA LEU A 117 -0.96 -2.61 4.58
C LEU A 117 -0.84 -3.50 3.34
N THR A 118 -1.72 -3.28 2.38
CA THR A 118 -1.83 -4.05 1.15
C THR A 118 -1.65 -3.15 -0.07
N LEU A 119 -0.86 -3.61 -1.03
CA LEU A 119 -0.72 -3.01 -2.35
C LEU A 119 -1.32 -3.98 -3.37
N GLN A 120 -2.29 -3.49 -4.13
CA GLN A 120 -2.94 -4.26 -5.19
C GLN A 120 -2.84 -3.52 -6.52
N ALA A 121 -2.33 -4.20 -7.54
CA ALA A 121 -2.29 -3.73 -8.92
C ALA A 121 -3.17 -4.64 -9.77
N GLY A 122 -4.16 -4.07 -10.46
CA GLY A 122 -5.11 -4.87 -11.22
C GLY A 122 -5.95 -5.80 -10.34
N MET A 123 -6.65 -6.73 -10.99
CA MET A 123 -7.46 -7.78 -10.35
C MET A 123 -7.46 -8.98 -11.30
N VAL A 124 -8.56 -9.20 -12.04
CA VAL A 124 -8.67 -10.24 -13.08
C VAL A 124 -7.84 -9.89 -14.34
N ARG A 125 -7.48 -8.62 -14.50
CA ARG A 125 -6.62 -8.13 -15.58
C ARG A 125 -5.33 -7.59 -14.99
N ASP A 126 -4.25 -7.75 -15.73
CA ASP A 126 -2.94 -7.19 -15.38
C ASP A 126 -3.05 -5.68 -15.16
N GLY A 127 -2.63 -5.22 -13.99
CA GLY A 127 -2.49 -3.83 -13.64
C GLY A 127 -1.06 -3.49 -13.24
N GLN A 128 -0.78 -2.20 -13.22
CA GLN A 128 0.51 -1.68 -12.79
C GLN A 128 0.28 -0.32 -12.13
N ILE A 129 0.75 -0.20 -10.90
CA ILE A 129 0.71 1.04 -10.12
C ILE A 129 2.12 1.41 -9.65
N LEU A 130 2.36 2.71 -9.52
CA LEU A 130 3.49 3.26 -8.81
C LEU A 130 2.96 3.91 -7.52
N VAL A 131 3.68 3.70 -6.43
CA VAL A 131 3.34 4.18 -5.09
C VAL A 131 4.57 4.79 -4.44
N ASP A 132 4.37 5.93 -3.77
CA ASP A 132 5.37 6.64 -2.98
C ASP A 132 4.65 7.36 -1.80
N LEU A 133 5.36 7.72 -0.72
CA LEU A 133 4.78 8.18 0.56
C LEU A 133 5.44 9.45 1.10
#